data_AF-W9AQW1-F1
#
_entry.id   AF-W9AQW1-F1
#
_cell.length_a   1.000
_cell.length_b   1.000
_cell.length_c   1.000
_cell.angle_alpha   90.00
_cell.angle_beta   90.00
_cell.angle_gamma   90.00
#
_symmetry.space_group_name_H-M   'P 1'
#
loop_
_entity.id
_entity.type
_entity.pdbx_description
1 polymer ?
#
loop_
_entity_poly.entity_id
_entity_poly.type
_entity_poly.pdbx_seq_one_letter_code
_entity_poly.pdbx_strand_id
1 'polypeptide(L)'
;MQVAAEKGLRGLTFRAVALEAGVNNTLIAHHFGSRDNLLAAALEWSVDRSMAGADLSEYASDPAVFRNALVENVLSEPELATFQYEMILEARRRPELRPIVRELYRRYVDKIAAGRLHNLPHAADGLDLALFAALDGLMLQYICGSISEAQVAEAVDALALAVNSNAAVATD
;
A
#
# COMPACT_ATOMS: atom_id res chain seq x y z
N MET A 1 -8.03 -13.60 -3.11
CA MET A 1 -6.99 -12.82 -3.81
C MET A 1 -6.41 -13.50 -5.04
N GLN A 2 -6.26 -14.84 -5.07
CA GLN A 2 -5.72 -15.56 -6.23
C GLN A 2 -6.31 -15.12 -7.59
N VAL A 3 -7.64 -15.02 -7.69
CA VAL A 3 -8.32 -14.54 -8.92
C VAL A 3 -7.87 -13.14 -9.34
N ALA A 4 -7.69 -12.23 -8.38
CA ALA A 4 -7.27 -10.85 -8.67
C ALA A 4 -5.81 -10.82 -9.13
N ALA A 5 -4.93 -11.61 -8.50
CA ALA A 5 -3.52 -11.75 -8.88
C ALA A 5 -3.37 -12.31 -10.30
N GLU A 6 -4.14 -13.35 -10.65
CA GLU A 6 -4.00 -14.03 -11.94
C GLU A 6 -4.74 -13.36 -13.09
N LYS A 7 -5.88 -12.71 -12.81
CA LYS A 7 -6.82 -12.24 -13.85
C LYS A 7 -7.09 -10.74 -13.79
N GLY A 8 -6.43 -10.03 -12.87
CA GLY A 8 -6.61 -8.61 -12.61
C GLY A 8 -8.04 -8.26 -12.21
N LEU A 9 -8.30 -6.96 -12.09
CA LEU A 9 -9.61 -6.43 -11.70
C LEU A 9 -10.76 -6.89 -12.62
N ARG A 10 -10.49 -7.02 -13.92
CA ARG A 10 -11.50 -7.46 -14.91
C ARG A 10 -11.91 -8.92 -14.71
N GLY A 11 -10.98 -9.78 -14.29
CA GLY A 11 -11.25 -11.19 -14.03
C GLY A 11 -11.94 -11.46 -12.71
N LEU A 12 -11.93 -10.49 -11.78
CA LEU A 12 -12.59 -10.58 -10.49
C LEU A 12 -14.13 -10.52 -10.64
N THR A 13 -14.69 -11.70 -10.89
CA THR A 13 -16.13 -11.95 -11.13
C THR A 13 -16.63 -13.02 -10.17
N PHE A 14 -17.95 -13.02 -9.86
CA PHE A 14 -18.52 -14.02 -8.95
C PHE A 14 -18.26 -15.45 -9.42
N ARG A 15 -18.37 -15.70 -10.73
CA ARG A 15 -18.07 -17.01 -11.31
C ARG A 15 -16.62 -17.42 -11.12
N ALA A 16 -15.68 -16.52 -11.35
CA ALA A 16 -14.25 -16.81 -11.17
C ALA A 16 -13.91 -17.06 -9.70
N VAL A 17 -14.47 -16.26 -8.78
CA VAL A 17 -14.29 -16.43 -7.33
C VAL A 17 -14.94 -17.72 -6.83
N ALA A 18 -16.14 -18.05 -7.30
CA ALA A 18 -16.83 -19.28 -6.94
C ALA A 18 -16.03 -20.51 -7.37
N LEU A 19 -15.52 -20.50 -8.60
CA LEU A 19 -14.66 -21.55 -9.12
C LEU A 19 -13.39 -21.71 -8.28
N GLU A 20 -12.71 -20.60 -7.98
CA GLU A 20 -11.49 -20.60 -7.17
C GLU A 20 -11.73 -21.09 -5.75
N ALA A 21 -12.83 -20.65 -5.12
CA ALA A 21 -13.16 -20.99 -3.73
C ALA A 21 -13.82 -22.37 -3.59
N GLY A 22 -14.08 -23.10 -4.69
CA GLY A 22 -14.75 -24.40 -4.66
C GLY A 22 -16.21 -24.33 -4.19
N VAL A 23 -16.88 -23.17 -4.37
CA VAL A 23 -18.26 -22.95 -3.94
C VAL A 23 -19.17 -22.64 -5.13
N ASN A 24 -20.48 -22.67 -4.92
CA ASN A 24 -21.42 -22.28 -5.97
C ASN A 24 -21.52 -20.75 -6.10
N ASN A 25 -21.94 -20.30 -7.28
CA ASN A 25 -22.09 -18.88 -7.59
C ASN A 25 -23.16 -18.18 -6.71
N THR A 26 -24.19 -18.92 -6.30
CA THR A 26 -25.25 -18.42 -5.41
C THR A 26 -24.72 -17.99 -4.05
N LEU A 27 -23.75 -18.72 -3.49
CA LEU A 27 -23.16 -18.39 -2.19
C LEU A 27 -22.36 -17.09 -2.25
N ILE A 28 -21.59 -16.90 -3.33
CA ILE A 28 -20.86 -15.64 -3.57
C ILE A 28 -21.85 -14.49 -3.74
N ALA A 29 -22.91 -14.68 -4.53
CA ALA A 29 -23.94 -13.67 -4.73
C ALA A 29 -24.70 -13.34 -3.43
N HIS A 30 -24.98 -14.34 -2.58
CA HIS A 30 -25.59 -14.13 -1.28
C HIS A 30 -24.68 -13.33 -0.33
N HIS A 31 -23.37 -13.62 -0.34
CA HIS A 31 -22.42 -12.98 0.57
C HIS A 31 -22.10 -11.53 0.17
N PHE A 32 -21.83 -11.28 -1.11
CA PHE A 32 -21.40 -9.95 -1.58
C PHE A 32 -22.54 -9.12 -2.17
N GLY A 33 -23.59 -9.74 -2.72
CA GLY A 33 -24.72 -9.06 -3.36
C GLY A 33 -24.39 -8.50 -4.75
N SER A 34 -23.35 -7.68 -4.87
CA SER A 34 -22.91 -7.04 -6.11
C SER A 34 -21.41 -7.25 -6.38
N ARG A 35 -21.01 -7.11 -7.65
CA ARG A 35 -19.58 -7.12 -8.00
C ARG A 35 -18.83 -5.99 -7.28
N ASP A 36 -19.46 -4.84 -7.12
CA ASP A 36 -18.82 -3.67 -6.51
C ASP A 36 -18.54 -3.90 -5.03
N ASN A 37 -19.45 -4.58 -4.33
CA ASN A 37 -19.24 -5.02 -2.94
C ASN A 37 -18.12 -6.08 -2.84
N LEU A 38 -18.01 -6.99 -3.80
CA LEU A 38 -16.87 -7.92 -3.86
C LEU A 38 -15.55 -7.19 -4.07
N LEU A 39 -15.51 -6.17 -4.94
CA LEU A 39 -14.32 -5.35 -5.15
C LEU A 39 -13.95 -4.57 -3.88
N ALA A 40 -14.95 -3.95 -3.23
CA ALA A 40 -14.78 -3.25 -1.97
C ALA A 40 -14.22 -4.17 -0.88
N ALA A 41 -14.83 -5.34 -0.67
CA ALA A 41 -14.37 -6.32 0.31
C ALA A 41 -12.95 -6.84 0.00
N ALA A 42 -12.62 -7.03 -1.27
CA ALA A 42 -11.26 -7.42 -1.68
C ALA A 42 -10.24 -6.31 -1.42
N LEU A 43 -10.61 -5.04 -1.62
CA LEU A 43 -9.76 -3.89 -1.28
C LEU A 43 -9.60 -3.74 0.23
N GLU A 44 -10.66 -3.85 1.02
CA GLU A 44 -10.58 -3.83 2.48
C GLU A 44 -9.65 -4.93 3.01
N TRP A 45 -9.82 -6.16 2.50
CA TRP A 45 -8.94 -7.26 2.85
C TRP A 45 -7.48 -6.98 2.45
N SER A 46 -7.24 -6.38 1.28
CA SER A 46 -5.87 -6.07 0.86
C SER A 46 -5.24 -4.98 1.71
N VAL A 47 -6.02 -3.96 2.11
CA VAL A 47 -5.58 -2.93 3.07
C VAL A 47 -5.15 -3.60 4.37
N ASP A 48 -6.01 -4.44 4.95
CA ASP A 48 -5.73 -5.10 6.23
C ASP A 48 -4.52 -6.03 6.12
N ARG A 49 -4.35 -6.75 5.00
CA ARG A 49 -3.18 -7.60 4.75
C ARG A 49 -1.89 -6.81 4.62
N SER A 50 -1.91 -5.70 3.89
CA SER A 50 -0.77 -4.77 3.80
C SER A 50 -0.45 -4.19 5.18
N MET A 51 -1.46 -3.83 5.97
CA MET A 51 -1.26 -3.31 7.32
C MET A 51 -0.74 -4.37 8.31
N ALA A 52 -1.07 -5.65 8.14
CA ALA A 52 -0.57 -6.71 9.00
C ALA A 52 0.90 -7.10 8.70
N GLY A 53 1.31 -7.06 7.43
CA GLY A 53 2.71 -7.34 7.03
C GLY A 53 3.65 -6.16 7.30
N ALA A 54 3.11 -4.94 7.18
CA ALA A 54 3.81 -3.70 7.43
C ALA A 54 4.00 -3.41 8.93
N ASP A 55 4.90 -4.10 9.62
CA ASP A 55 5.39 -3.61 10.92
C ASP A 55 6.40 -2.45 10.76
N LEU A 56 6.02 -1.43 9.99
CA LEU A 56 5.66 -0.12 10.54
C LEU A 56 6.48 0.42 11.75
N SER A 57 6.41 -0.28 12.88
CA SER A 57 6.69 0.32 14.19
C SER A 57 8.17 0.25 14.60
N GLU A 58 8.94 -0.72 14.08
CA GLU A 58 10.39 -0.82 14.33
C GLU A 58 11.23 0.18 13.49
N TYR A 59 10.56 0.96 12.63
CA TYR A 59 11.12 1.89 11.65
C TYR A 59 11.98 3.02 12.22
N ALA A 60 11.81 3.29 13.50
CA ALA A 60 12.47 4.37 14.20
C ALA A 60 13.92 4.08 14.59
N SER A 61 14.29 2.80 14.69
CA SER A 61 15.49 2.39 15.45
C SER A 61 16.76 2.38 14.60
N ASP A 62 16.64 2.02 13.32
CA ASP A 62 17.77 1.88 12.39
C ASP A 62 17.30 2.17 10.94
N PRO A 63 17.83 3.22 10.27
CA PRO A 63 17.52 3.54 8.88
C PRO A 63 17.77 2.39 7.90
N ALA A 64 18.74 1.52 8.17
CA ALA A 64 19.02 0.35 7.34
C ALA A 64 17.95 -0.73 7.49
N VAL A 65 17.41 -0.92 8.70
CA VAL A 65 16.28 -1.82 8.97
C VAL A 65 15.01 -1.27 8.31
N PHE A 66 14.79 0.04 8.37
CA PHE A 66 13.68 0.70 7.67
C PHE A 66 13.72 0.46 6.16
N ARG A 67 14.87 0.70 5.51
CA ARG A 67 15.04 0.46 4.08
C ARG A 67 14.77 -1.01 3.73
N ASN A 68 15.38 -1.94 4.47
CA ASN A 68 15.24 -3.37 4.19
C ASN A 68 13.78 -3.80 4.36
N ALA A 69 13.11 -3.39 5.43
CA ALA A 69 11.71 -3.71 5.66
C ALA A 69 10.78 -3.12 4.59
N LEU A 70 11.05 -1.90 4.10
CA LEU A 70 10.27 -1.27 3.05
C LEU A 70 10.42 -2.03 1.72
N VAL A 71 11.66 -2.35 1.35
CA VAL A 71 11.97 -3.12 0.14
C VAL A 71 11.39 -4.53 0.26
N GLU A 72 11.65 -5.25 1.34
CA GLU A 72 11.16 -6.62 1.57
C GLU A 72 9.63 -6.71 1.60
N ASN A 73 8.93 -5.77 2.26
CA ASN A 73 7.47 -5.79 2.30
C ASN A 73 6.87 -5.70 0.89
N VAL A 74 7.41 -4.83 0.03
CA VAL A 74 6.86 -4.65 -1.32
C VAL A 74 7.26 -5.79 -2.26
N LEU A 75 8.47 -6.32 -2.10
CA LEU A 75 8.93 -7.48 -2.86
C LEU A 75 8.18 -8.76 -2.48
N SER A 76 7.66 -8.85 -1.26
CA SER A 76 7.01 -10.07 -0.77
C SER A 76 5.65 -10.36 -1.42
N GLU A 77 4.90 -9.32 -1.82
CA GLU A 77 3.53 -9.45 -2.34
C GLU A 77 3.24 -8.45 -3.50
N PRO A 78 3.97 -8.51 -4.62
CA PRO A 78 3.81 -7.58 -5.74
C PRO A 78 2.41 -7.62 -6.37
N GLU A 79 1.73 -8.77 -6.34
CA GLU A 79 0.36 -8.93 -6.83
C GLU A 79 -0.66 -8.17 -5.97
N LEU A 80 -0.43 -8.11 -4.64
CA LEU A 80 -1.27 -7.38 -3.72
C LEU A 80 -1.16 -5.87 -3.97
N ALA A 81 0.06 -5.38 -4.13
CA ALA A 81 0.33 -3.97 -4.45
C ALA A 81 -0.24 -3.61 -5.83
N THR A 82 -0.05 -4.46 -6.84
CA THR A 82 -0.65 -4.28 -8.17
C THR A 82 -2.17 -4.15 -8.10
N PHE A 83 -2.84 -5.03 -7.36
CA PHE A 83 -4.29 -4.96 -7.16
C PHE A 83 -4.72 -3.64 -6.48
N GLN A 84 -3.99 -3.18 -5.47
CA GLN A 84 -4.26 -1.88 -4.83
C GLN A 84 -4.15 -0.73 -5.83
N TYR A 85 -3.10 -0.69 -6.67
CA TYR A 85 -2.97 0.34 -7.70
C TYR A 85 -4.09 0.29 -8.74
N GLU A 86 -4.50 -0.90 -9.18
CA GLU A 86 -5.66 -1.04 -10.07
C GLU A 86 -6.93 -0.44 -9.44
N MET A 87 -7.17 -0.73 -8.15
CA MET A 87 -8.32 -0.24 -7.40
C MET A 87 -8.27 1.28 -7.16
N ILE A 88 -7.10 1.82 -6.85
CA ILE A 88 -6.87 3.27 -6.68
C ILE A 88 -7.22 4.00 -7.98
N LEU A 89 -6.75 3.50 -9.13
CA LEU A 89 -7.06 4.08 -10.43
C LEU A 89 -8.55 3.92 -10.80
N GLU A 90 -9.15 2.78 -10.47
CA GLU A 90 -10.55 2.51 -10.75
C GLU A 90 -11.51 3.38 -9.92
N ALA A 91 -11.12 3.81 -8.71
CA ALA A 91 -11.92 4.71 -7.87
C ALA A 91 -12.25 6.07 -8.53
N ARG A 92 -11.54 6.43 -9.62
CA ARG A 92 -11.93 7.57 -10.48
C ARG A 92 -13.26 7.33 -11.19
N ARG A 93 -13.47 6.10 -11.69
CA ARG A 93 -14.69 5.66 -12.40
C ARG A 93 -15.77 5.15 -11.45
N ARG A 94 -15.40 4.77 -10.23
CA ARG A 94 -16.26 4.16 -9.20
C ARG A 94 -16.21 4.95 -7.89
N PRO A 95 -17.05 5.99 -7.73
CA PRO A 95 -17.04 6.86 -6.55
C PRO A 95 -17.20 6.11 -5.22
N GLU A 96 -17.90 4.98 -5.22
CA GLU A 96 -18.11 4.08 -4.09
C GLU A 96 -16.81 3.49 -3.52
N LEU A 97 -15.72 3.41 -4.31
CA LEU A 97 -14.42 2.93 -3.85
C LEU A 97 -13.57 4.03 -3.19
N ARG A 98 -13.90 5.30 -3.41
CA ARG A 98 -13.10 6.45 -2.93
C ARG A 98 -12.95 6.49 -1.41
N PRO A 99 -13.97 6.20 -0.59
CA PRO A 99 -13.81 6.15 0.86
C PRO A 99 -12.78 5.12 1.32
N ILE A 100 -12.77 3.93 0.70
CA ILE A 100 -11.83 2.85 1.03
C ILE A 100 -10.41 3.23 0.62
N VAL A 101 -10.24 3.81 -0.58
CA VAL A 101 -8.94 4.32 -1.04
C VAL A 101 -8.43 5.45 -0.14
N ARG A 102 -9.30 6.37 0.30
CA ARG A 102 -8.90 7.42 1.25
C ARG A 102 -8.43 6.84 2.57
N GLU A 103 -9.14 5.85 3.08
CA GLU A 103 -8.76 5.16 4.32
C GLU A 103 -7.43 4.41 4.18
N LEU A 104 -7.18 3.77 3.03
CA LEU A 104 -5.90 3.15 2.71
C LEU A 104 -4.74 4.14 2.83
N TYR A 105 -4.82 5.27 2.11
CA TYR A 105 -3.79 6.31 2.14
C TYR A 105 -3.63 6.92 3.54
N ARG A 106 -4.74 7.15 4.25
CA ARG A 106 -4.72 7.66 5.63
C ARG A 106 -3.95 6.72 6.56
N ARG A 107 -4.25 5.42 6.52
CA ARG A 107 -3.55 4.42 7.35
C ARG A 107 -2.07 4.32 7.02
N TYR A 108 -1.69 4.41 5.74
CA TYR A 108 -0.27 4.43 5.37
C TYR A 108 0.45 5.66 5.93
N VAL A 109 -0.15 6.85 5.80
CA VAL A 109 0.42 8.10 6.35
C VAL A 109 0.53 8.03 7.86
N ASP A 110 -0.51 7.54 8.56
CA ASP A 110 -0.48 7.35 10.02
C ASP A 110 0.67 6.45 10.47
N LYS A 111 0.97 5.39 9.70
CA LYS A 111 2.07 4.48 10.02
C LYS A 111 3.44 5.12 9.81
N ILE A 112 3.61 5.96 8.78
CA ILE A 112 4.83 6.76 8.60
C ILE A 112 5.00 7.73 9.78
N ALA A 113 3.92 8.41 10.18
CA ALA A 113 3.93 9.34 11.32
C ALA A 113 4.31 8.62 12.63
N ALA A 114 3.74 7.43 12.88
CA ALA A 114 4.06 6.61 14.04
C ALA A 114 5.54 6.21 14.11
N GLY A 115 6.15 5.86 12.96
CA GLY A 115 7.59 5.55 12.90
C GLY A 115 8.48 6.77 13.16
N ARG A 116 8.04 8.00 12.84
CA ARG A 116 8.83 9.23 13.09
C ARG A 116 8.73 9.76 14.51
N LEU A 117 7.66 9.45 15.23
CA LEU A 117 7.38 9.93 16.59
C LEU A 117 8.47 9.62 17.62
N HIS A 118 9.35 8.66 17.32
CA HIS A 118 10.51 8.34 18.15
C HIS A 118 11.69 9.31 17.97
N ASN A 119 11.76 10.04 16.85
CA ASN A 119 12.94 10.85 16.49
C ASN A 119 12.65 12.36 16.34
N LEU A 120 11.38 12.78 16.17
CA LEU A 120 11.03 14.20 16.01
C LEU A 120 9.64 14.53 16.61
N PRO A 121 9.45 15.73 17.20
CA PRO A 121 8.11 16.22 17.53
C PRO A 121 7.30 16.39 16.25
N HIS A 122 6.00 16.02 16.26
CA HIS A 122 5.04 16.04 15.13
C HIS A 122 5.35 17.13 14.11
N ALA A 123 6.26 16.83 13.17
CA ALA A 123 6.63 17.75 12.13
C ALA A 123 5.52 17.65 11.10
N ALA A 124 4.57 18.58 11.22
CA ALA A 124 3.49 18.98 10.31
C ALA A 124 2.98 17.89 9.36
N ASP A 125 1.69 17.55 9.45
CA ASP A 125 0.94 16.58 8.63
C ASP A 125 1.34 16.54 7.12
N GLY A 126 1.83 17.64 6.55
CA GLY A 126 2.35 17.71 5.18
C GLY A 126 3.64 16.92 4.91
N LEU A 127 4.54 16.75 5.89
CA LEU A 127 5.79 15.99 5.69
C LEU A 127 5.52 14.47 5.64
N ASP A 128 4.65 13.94 6.52
CA ASP A 128 4.25 12.53 6.46
C ASP A 128 3.60 12.20 5.12
N LEU A 129 2.72 13.08 4.65
CA LEU A 129 2.10 12.96 3.34
C LEU A 129 3.13 12.98 2.21
N ALA A 130 4.11 13.90 2.26
CA ALA A 130 5.15 13.99 1.24
C ALA A 130 6.07 12.77 1.22
N LEU A 131 6.45 12.25 2.39
CA LEU A 131 7.26 11.04 2.52
C LEU A 131 6.53 9.83 1.97
N PHE A 132 5.26 9.66 2.37
CA PHE A 132 4.46 8.58 1.82
C PHE A 132 4.29 8.72 0.31
N ALA A 133 4.03 9.93 -0.22
CA ALA A 133 3.91 10.16 -1.65
C ALA A 133 5.20 9.81 -2.43
N ALA A 134 6.38 10.08 -1.86
CA ALA A 134 7.65 9.68 -2.46
C ALA A 134 7.79 8.15 -2.49
N LEU A 135 7.50 7.47 -1.38
CA LEU A 135 7.55 6.01 -1.28
C LEU A 135 6.53 5.34 -2.23
N ASP A 136 5.29 5.82 -2.27
CA ASP A 136 4.22 5.33 -3.14
C ASP A 136 4.61 5.49 -4.63
N GLY A 137 5.21 6.63 -4.99
CA GLY A 137 5.71 6.88 -6.34
C GLY A 137 6.87 5.96 -6.75
N LEU A 138 7.78 5.63 -5.83
CA LEU A 138 8.85 4.65 -6.06
C LEU A 138 8.26 3.25 -6.26
N MET A 139 7.28 2.87 -5.45
CA MET A 139 6.68 1.55 -5.58
C MET A 139 5.89 1.35 -6.85
N LEU A 140 5.15 2.36 -7.28
CA LEU A 140 4.48 2.34 -8.58
C LEU A 140 5.48 2.15 -9.73
N GLN A 141 6.61 2.88 -9.71
CA GLN A 141 7.65 2.76 -10.74
C GLN A 141 8.30 1.37 -10.73
N TYR A 142 8.56 0.81 -9.56
CA TYR A 142 9.12 -0.53 -9.42
C TYR A 142 8.18 -1.61 -9.96
N ILE A 143 6.91 -1.59 -9.55
CA ILE A 143 5.89 -2.56 -9.99
C ILE A 143 5.65 -2.47 -11.50
N CYS A 144 5.75 -1.28 -12.08
CA CYS A 144 5.67 -1.08 -13.52
C CYS A 144 6.96 -1.44 -14.26
N GLY A 145 8.00 -1.94 -13.58
CA GLY A 145 9.28 -2.34 -14.17
C GLY A 145 10.10 -1.15 -14.71
N SER A 146 9.80 0.07 -14.27
CA SER A 146 10.51 1.28 -14.68
C SER A 146 11.83 1.49 -13.95
N ILE A 147 11.95 0.93 -12.74
CA ILE A 147 13.15 0.96 -11.91
C ILE A 147 13.42 -0.42 -11.31
N SER A 148 14.68 -0.70 -11.03
CA SER A 148 15.12 -1.92 -10.35
C SER A 148 15.00 -1.81 -8.84
N GLU A 149 15.07 -2.96 -8.15
CA GLU A 149 15.14 -3.03 -6.68
C GLU A 149 16.31 -2.20 -6.12
N ALA A 150 17.47 -2.26 -6.78
CA ALA A 150 18.65 -1.47 -6.38
C ALA A 150 18.38 0.04 -6.44
N GLN A 151 17.65 0.50 -7.46
CA GLN A 151 17.27 1.91 -7.59
C GLN A 151 16.24 2.34 -6.54
N VAL A 152 15.32 1.43 -6.15
CA VAL A 152 14.41 1.69 -5.03
C VAL A 152 15.20 1.87 -3.74
N ALA A 153 16.12 0.95 -3.44
CA ALA A 153 16.97 1.00 -2.25
C ALA A 153 17.78 2.32 -2.18
N GLU A 154 18.43 2.69 -3.29
CA GLU A 154 19.19 3.94 -3.40
C GLU A 154 18.31 5.19 -3.18
N ALA A 155 17.12 5.22 -3.77
CA ALA A 155 16.19 6.34 -3.61
C ALA A 155 15.67 6.47 -2.17
N VAL A 156 15.41 5.35 -1.50
CA VAL A 156 14.99 5.33 -0.09
C VAL A 156 16.11 5.84 0.82
N ASP A 157 17.37 5.44 0.57
CA ASP A 157 18.53 5.94 1.31
C ASP A 157 18.71 7.46 1.11
N ALA A 158 18.58 7.95 -0.13
CA ALA A 158 18.66 9.38 -0.42
C ALA A 158 17.54 10.18 0.27
N LEU A 159 16.30 9.64 0.29
CA LEU A 159 15.17 10.25 0.97
C LEU A 159 15.40 10.33 2.49
N ALA A 160 15.89 9.26 3.11
CA ALA A 160 16.19 9.22 4.54
C ALA A 160 17.27 10.25 4.93
N LEU A 161 18.34 10.37 4.13
CA LEU A 161 19.39 11.37 4.34
C LEU A 161 18.85 12.81 4.26
N ALA A 162 18.00 13.11 3.27
CA ALA A 162 17.41 14.43 3.10
C ALA A 162 16.50 14.85 4.27
N VAL A 163 15.74 13.91 4.83
CA VAL A 163 14.88 14.16 6.00
C VAL A 163 15.71 14.43 7.25
N ASN A 164 16.73 13.61 7.50
CA ASN A 164 17.58 13.73 8.69
C ASN A 164 18.46 14.98 8.68
N SER A 165 18.94 15.39 7.50
CA SER A 165 19.73 16.63 7.36
C SER A 165 18.89 17.90 7.57
N ASN A 166 17.63 17.92 7.16
CA ASN A 166 16.71 19.03 7.47
C ASN A 166 16.33 19.12 8.95
N ALA A 167 16.23 17.97 9.64
CA ALA A 167 15.94 17.95 11.07
C ALA A 167 17.07 18.58 11.91
N ALA A 168 18.34 18.34 11.53
CA ALA A 168 19.49 18.92 12.20
C ALA A 168 19.53 20.46 12.11
N VAL A 169 19.06 21.04 10.99
CA VAL A 169 19.08 22.49 10.75
C VAL A 169 17.94 23.22 11.48
N ALA A 170 16.83 22.55 11.78
CA ALA A 170 15.67 23.15 12.45
C ALA A 170 15.80 23.24 13.99
N THR A 171 16.88 22.71 14.56
CA THR A 171 17.09 22.62 16.02
C THR A 171 18.11 23.65 16.54
N ASP A 172 18.74 24.43 15.66
CA ASP A 172 19.61 25.59 15.95
C ASP A 172 18.86 26.91 15.73
#